data_AF-X6NP34-F1
#
_entry.id   AF-X6NP34-F1
#
_cell.length_a   1.000
_cell.length_b   1.000
_cell.length_c   1.000
_cell.angle_alpha   90.00
_cell.angle_beta   90.00
_cell.angle_gamma   90.00
#
_symmetry.space_group_name_H-M   'P 1'
#
loop_
_entity.id
_entity.type
_entity.pdbx_description
1 polymer ?
#
loop_
_entity_poly.entity_id
_entity_poly.type
_entity_poly.pdbx_seq_one_letter_code
_entity_poly.pdbx_strand_id
1 'polypeptide(L)'
;MITRATMQGWEVVLFGMEDKTEWTDSPDLIKLDEMGGMVSRYFWKNDCCFFNGHYCKDLHLLRRSLGQVLVIDSDPKNMQLFPENAIVIPQWDPLQSQDQELFKLFTLLDFFNTRQTVDVRTVLHCLRGKDIASTSISELGQSLQLAQKKKKWRFIERKNYLILLLLFFFLCPLTIQTSTTEKIKYKLAKKKNSFLLWKQLKFAKV
;
A
#
# COMPACT_ATOMS: atom_id res chain seq x y z
N MET A 1 -20.03 -3.45 -16.60
CA MET A 1 -20.76 -4.07 -15.49
C MET A 1 -19.75 -4.79 -14.61
N ILE A 2 -19.66 -4.46 -13.32
CA ILE A 2 -18.88 -5.25 -12.36
C ILE A 2 -19.57 -6.60 -12.26
N THR A 3 -18.90 -7.69 -12.63
CA THR A 3 -19.55 -9.01 -12.62
C THR A 3 -19.35 -9.66 -11.25
N ARG A 4 -20.35 -10.40 -10.79
CA ARG A 4 -20.28 -11.14 -9.51
C ARG A 4 -19.04 -12.05 -9.42
N ALA A 5 -18.58 -12.56 -10.56
CA ALA A 5 -17.35 -13.35 -10.66
C ALA A 5 -16.09 -12.55 -10.29
N THR A 6 -15.99 -11.26 -10.65
CA THR A 6 -14.81 -10.44 -10.33
C THR A 6 -14.69 -10.14 -8.84
N MET A 7 -15.83 -10.05 -8.15
CA MET A 7 -15.91 -9.79 -6.72
C MET A 7 -15.82 -11.07 -5.88
N GLN A 8 -15.67 -12.24 -6.52
CA GLN A 8 -15.52 -13.50 -5.82
C GLN A 8 -14.24 -13.49 -4.97
N GLY A 9 -14.37 -13.74 -3.67
CA GLY A 9 -13.26 -13.68 -2.71
C GLY A 9 -13.13 -12.34 -1.97
N TRP A 10 -13.91 -11.31 -2.34
CA TRP A 10 -13.95 -10.03 -1.65
C TRP A 10 -15.26 -9.84 -0.88
N GLU A 11 -15.16 -9.29 0.33
CA GLU A 11 -16.30 -8.70 1.02
C GLU A 11 -16.50 -7.28 0.47
N VAL A 12 -17.54 -7.07 -0.35
CA VAL A 12 -17.81 -5.75 -0.94
C VAL A 12 -18.59 -4.90 0.05
N VAL A 13 -18.08 -3.70 0.31
CA VAL A 13 -18.71 -2.70 1.18
C VAL A 13 -18.86 -1.42 0.40
N LEU A 14 -20.08 -0.87 0.38
CA LEU A 14 -20.32 0.46 -0.17
C LEU A 14 -20.20 1.49 0.94
N PHE A 15 -19.41 2.53 0.67
CA PHE A 15 -19.15 3.61 1.62
C PHE A 15 -19.43 4.93 0.91
N GLY A 16 -20.64 5.44 1.07
CA GLY A 16 -21.09 6.71 0.50
C GLY A 16 -20.60 7.93 1.29
N MET A 17 -20.52 9.07 0.61
CA MET A 17 -20.27 10.38 1.22
C MET A 17 -21.55 11.19 1.41
N GLU A 18 -22.66 10.64 0.93
CA GLU A 18 -23.99 11.20 0.98
C GLU A 18 -24.76 10.69 2.20
N ASP A 19 -25.88 11.35 2.48
CA ASP A 19 -26.76 10.96 3.59
C ASP A 19 -27.57 9.72 3.23
N LYS A 20 -27.73 8.81 4.21
CA LYS A 20 -28.43 7.53 4.02
C LYS A 20 -29.82 7.69 3.42
N THR A 21 -30.54 8.73 3.82
CA THR A 21 -31.91 9.02 3.37
C THR A 21 -32.01 9.27 1.87
N GLU A 22 -30.95 9.79 1.24
CA GLU A 22 -30.92 10.05 -0.20
C GLU A 22 -30.75 8.77 -1.01
N TRP A 23 -30.14 7.75 -0.42
CA TRP A 23 -29.79 6.50 -1.09
C TRP A 23 -30.72 5.32 -0.81
N THR A 24 -31.38 5.30 0.35
CA THR A 24 -32.16 4.12 0.80
C THR A 24 -33.26 3.73 -0.19
N ASP A 25 -33.85 4.72 -0.87
CA ASP A 25 -34.92 4.50 -1.85
C ASP A 25 -34.46 4.79 -3.30
N SER A 26 -33.16 4.93 -3.54
CA SER A 26 -32.67 5.28 -4.88
C SER A 26 -32.77 4.07 -5.83
N PRO A 27 -33.28 4.27 -7.06
CA PRO A 27 -33.31 3.21 -8.07
C PRO A 27 -31.90 2.76 -8.47
N ASP A 28 -30.90 3.61 -8.26
CA ASP A 28 -29.51 3.33 -8.60
C ASP A 28 -28.88 2.30 -7.66
N LEU A 29 -29.25 2.30 -6.38
CA LEU A 29 -28.82 1.27 -5.44
C LEU A 29 -29.37 -0.11 -5.83
N ILE A 30 -30.63 -0.16 -6.27
CA ILE A 30 -31.28 -1.39 -6.75
C ILE A 30 -30.59 -1.89 -8.01
N LYS A 31 -30.27 -1.00 -8.96
CA LYS A 31 -29.54 -1.35 -10.20
C LYS A 31 -28.11 -1.82 -9.95
N LEU A 32 -27.48 -1.35 -8.87
CA LEU A 32 -26.11 -1.71 -8.54
C LEU A 32 -25.98 -3.16 -8.06
N ASP A 33 -26.99 -3.66 -7.33
CA ASP A 33 -27.04 -5.04 -6.82
C ASP A 33 -28.40 -5.70 -7.14
N GLU A 34 -28.78 -5.70 -8.43
CA GLU A 34 -30.11 -6.19 -8.89
C GLU A 34 -30.42 -7.62 -8.45
N MET A 35 -29.42 -8.50 -8.49
CA MET A 35 -29.56 -9.89 -8.06
C MET A 35 -29.42 -10.09 -6.54
N GLY A 36 -29.01 -9.04 -5.82
CA GLY A 36 -28.77 -9.06 -4.39
C GLY A 36 -27.56 -9.89 -3.95
N GLY A 37 -27.02 -9.48 -2.79
CA GLY A 37 -26.00 -10.24 -2.07
C GLY A 37 -24.59 -10.08 -2.64
N MET A 38 -24.36 -9.11 -3.52
CA MET A 38 -23.00 -8.68 -3.86
C MET A 38 -22.45 -7.76 -2.77
N VAL A 39 -23.25 -6.78 -2.32
CA VAL A 39 -22.84 -5.82 -1.30
C VAL A 39 -23.16 -6.38 0.08
N SER A 40 -22.14 -6.50 0.92
CA SER A 40 -22.28 -7.05 2.28
C SER A 40 -22.77 -6.01 3.29
N ARG A 41 -22.28 -4.76 3.17
CA ARG A 41 -22.57 -3.67 4.12
C ARG A 41 -22.57 -2.32 3.42
N TYR A 42 -23.33 -1.38 4.00
CA TYR A 42 -23.43 0.00 3.55
C TYR A 42 -23.05 0.93 4.69
N PHE A 43 -22.17 1.88 4.40
CA PHE A 43 -21.83 3.02 5.25
C PHE A 43 -22.14 4.30 4.50
N TRP A 44 -22.49 5.34 5.25
CA TRP A 44 -22.91 6.64 4.72
C TRP A 44 -22.13 7.77 5.39
N LYS A 45 -22.43 9.02 5.02
CA LYS A 45 -21.79 10.21 5.59
C LYS A 45 -21.79 10.25 7.12
N ASN A 46 -22.88 9.79 7.75
CA ASN A 46 -22.99 9.75 9.21
C ASN A 46 -22.01 8.77 9.88
N ASP A 47 -21.46 7.82 9.11
CA ASP A 47 -20.43 6.89 9.57
C ASP A 47 -19.01 7.43 9.31
N CYS A 48 -18.85 8.54 8.57
CA CYS A 48 -17.56 9.18 8.33
C CYS A 48 -17.02 9.88 9.58
N CYS A 49 -15.70 9.96 9.67
CA CYS A 49 -15.00 10.78 10.65
C CYS A 49 -14.69 12.16 10.06
N PHE A 50 -14.99 13.24 10.78
CA PHE A 50 -14.62 14.59 10.34
C PHE A 50 -13.18 14.89 10.75
N PHE A 51 -12.29 15.03 9.75
CA PHE A 51 -10.86 15.25 9.97
C PHE A 51 -10.33 16.33 9.03
N ASN A 52 -9.60 17.30 9.57
CA ASN A 52 -8.97 18.39 8.80
C ASN A 52 -9.95 19.15 7.87
N GLY A 53 -11.17 19.40 8.35
CA GLY A 53 -12.19 20.13 7.58
C GLY A 53 -12.89 19.31 6.49
N HIS A 54 -12.67 17.99 6.41
CA HIS A 54 -13.24 17.10 5.41
C HIS A 54 -13.77 15.81 6.02
N TYR A 55 -14.83 15.24 5.45
CA TYR A 55 -15.33 13.93 5.88
C TYR A 55 -14.44 12.81 5.31
N CYS A 56 -13.91 11.97 6.19
CA CYS A 56 -12.99 10.88 5.86
C CYS A 56 -13.60 9.53 6.23
N LYS A 57 -13.36 8.51 5.40
CA LYS A 57 -13.79 7.13 5.64
C LYS A 57 -12.88 6.49 6.69
N ASP A 58 -13.45 6.07 7.81
CA ASP A 58 -12.72 5.32 8.83
C ASP A 58 -12.80 3.81 8.55
N LEU A 59 -11.66 3.20 8.16
CA LEU A 59 -11.60 1.78 7.85
C LEU A 59 -11.63 0.88 9.09
N HIS A 60 -11.43 1.41 10.29
CA HIS A 60 -11.59 0.62 11.50
C HIS A 60 -13.03 0.12 11.71
N LEU A 61 -14.03 0.82 11.15
CA LEU A 61 -15.43 0.42 11.17
C LEU A 61 -15.67 -0.93 10.48
N LEU A 62 -14.82 -1.29 9.52
CA LEU A 62 -14.93 -2.56 8.79
C LEU A 62 -14.63 -3.77 9.67
N ARG A 63 -13.93 -3.58 10.79
CA ARG A 63 -13.48 -4.65 11.71
C ARG A 63 -12.71 -5.76 10.97
N ARG A 64 -11.78 -5.35 10.11
CA ARG A 64 -10.86 -6.21 9.34
C ARG A 64 -9.43 -5.73 9.53
N SER A 65 -8.46 -6.61 9.27
CA SER A 65 -7.06 -6.21 9.22
C SER A 65 -6.83 -5.24 8.06
N LEU A 66 -6.22 -4.09 8.30
CA LEU A 66 -5.91 -3.11 7.26
C LEU A 66 -4.98 -3.67 6.17
N GLY A 67 -4.26 -4.78 6.41
CA GLY A 67 -3.50 -5.46 5.37
C GLY A 67 -4.36 -6.17 4.32
N GLN A 68 -5.66 -6.35 4.59
CA GLN A 68 -6.63 -7.05 3.73
C GLN A 68 -7.79 -6.13 3.31
N VAL A 69 -7.72 -4.84 3.64
CA VAL A 69 -8.74 -3.86 3.28
C VAL A 69 -8.21 -3.01 2.14
N LEU A 70 -9.01 -2.88 1.09
CA LEU A 70 -8.76 -2.02 -0.04
C LEU A 70 -9.92 -1.04 -0.19
N VAL A 71 -9.64 0.21 -0.50
CA VAL A 71 -10.66 1.21 -0.82
C VAL A 71 -10.41 1.76 -2.20
N ILE A 72 -11.47 1.86 -2.98
CA ILE A 72 -11.47 2.55 -4.26
C ILE A 72 -12.33 3.80 -4.10
N ASP A 73 -11.77 4.95 -4.39
CA ASP A 73 -12.44 6.25 -4.28
C ASP A 73 -11.96 7.19 -5.38
N SER A 74 -12.76 8.19 -5.74
CA SER A 74 -12.37 9.21 -6.70
C SER A 74 -11.71 10.42 -6.03
N ASP A 75 -12.06 10.72 -4.77
CA ASP A 75 -11.46 11.83 -4.03
C ASP A 75 -10.42 11.30 -3.02
N PRO A 76 -9.12 11.59 -3.20
CA PRO A 76 -8.09 11.21 -2.24
C PRO A 76 -8.33 11.79 -0.84
N LYS A 77 -9.09 12.89 -0.71
CA LYS A 77 -9.41 13.50 0.58
C LYS A 77 -10.28 12.60 1.45
N ASN A 78 -11.13 11.77 0.85
CA ASN A 78 -11.97 10.82 1.56
C ASN A 78 -11.13 9.77 2.32
N MET A 79 -9.89 9.55 1.88
CA MET A 79 -9.00 8.54 2.41
C MET A 79 -7.77 9.11 3.14
N GLN A 80 -7.86 10.36 3.61
CA GLN A 80 -6.75 11.02 4.34
C GLN A 80 -6.26 10.22 5.57
N LEU A 81 -7.14 9.45 6.22
CA LEU A 81 -6.79 8.63 7.38
C LEU A 81 -6.02 7.36 7.00
N PHE A 82 -6.23 6.81 5.81
CA PHE A 82 -5.63 5.56 5.33
C PHE A 82 -5.19 5.65 3.86
N PRO A 83 -4.28 6.58 3.51
CA PRO A 83 -3.86 6.80 2.13
C PRO A 83 -3.05 5.63 1.53
N GLU A 84 -2.56 4.71 2.36
CA GLU A 84 -1.90 3.48 1.93
C GLU A 84 -2.85 2.35 1.52
N ASN A 85 -4.13 2.47 1.87
CA ASN A 85 -5.18 1.50 1.53
C ASN A 85 -6.04 1.95 0.34
N ALA A 86 -5.82 3.16 -0.16
CA ALA A 86 -6.64 3.77 -1.20
C ALA A 86 -6.05 3.55 -2.60
N ILE A 87 -6.92 3.17 -3.53
CA ILE A 87 -6.74 3.34 -4.98
C ILE A 87 -7.59 4.53 -5.37
N VAL A 88 -6.95 5.57 -5.89
CA VAL A 88 -7.64 6.75 -6.40
C VAL A 88 -7.87 6.54 -7.89
N ILE A 89 -9.13 6.51 -8.30
CA ILE A 89 -9.53 6.44 -9.71
C ILE A 89 -10.08 7.78 -10.17
N PRO A 90 -10.03 8.12 -11.47
CA PRO A 90 -10.75 9.27 -11.99
C PRO A 90 -12.24 9.20 -11.67
N GLN A 91 -12.87 10.35 -11.47
CA GLN A 91 -14.33 10.41 -11.40
C GLN A 91 -14.91 9.95 -12.74
N TRP A 92 -15.95 9.12 -12.68
CA TRP A 92 -16.62 8.61 -13.87
C TRP A 92 -17.26 9.75 -14.67
N ASP A 93 -16.96 9.82 -15.97
CA ASP A 93 -17.56 10.75 -16.91
C ASP A 93 -18.55 10.00 -17.83
N PRO A 94 -19.86 10.27 -17.74
CA PRO A 94 -20.86 9.63 -18.59
C PRO A 94 -20.70 9.95 -20.09
N LEU A 95 -20.00 11.05 -20.43
CA LEU A 95 -19.76 11.43 -21.83
C LEU A 95 -18.58 10.66 -22.44
N GLN A 96 -17.74 10.04 -21.62
CA GLN A 96 -16.58 9.28 -22.07
C GLN A 96 -16.95 7.83 -22.40
N SER A 97 -17.14 7.55 -23.69
CA SER A 97 -17.56 6.22 -24.18
C SER A 97 -16.48 5.12 -24.15
N GLN A 98 -15.21 5.48 -23.88
CA GLN A 98 -14.07 4.56 -23.85
C GLN A 98 -13.44 4.43 -22.46
N ASP A 99 -14.20 4.68 -21.39
CA ASP A 99 -13.69 4.45 -20.04
C ASP A 99 -13.39 2.96 -19.79
N GLN A 100 -12.17 2.67 -19.36
CA GLN A 100 -11.69 1.34 -19.02
C GLN A 100 -11.22 1.22 -17.56
N GLU A 101 -11.40 2.24 -16.72
CA GLU A 101 -10.87 2.26 -15.35
C GLU A 101 -11.38 1.10 -14.49
N LEU A 102 -12.67 0.77 -14.58
CA LEU A 102 -13.24 -0.40 -13.87
C LEU A 102 -12.66 -1.73 -14.35
N PHE A 103 -12.32 -1.84 -15.64
CA PHE A 103 -11.69 -3.05 -16.17
C PHE A 103 -10.25 -3.18 -15.66
N LYS A 104 -9.49 -2.09 -15.60
CA LYS A 104 -8.14 -2.06 -15.01
C LYS A 104 -8.17 -2.50 -13.54
N LEU A 105 -9.17 -2.02 -12.81
CA LEU A 105 -9.37 -2.39 -11.41
C LEU A 105 -9.64 -3.90 -11.27
N PHE A 106 -10.45 -4.48 -12.14
CA PHE A 106 -10.69 -5.93 -12.13
C PHE A 106 -9.39 -6.72 -12.25
N THR A 107 -8.54 -6.37 -13.22
CA THR A 107 -7.25 -7.02 -13.42
C THR A 107 -6.36 -6.96 -12.16
N LEU A 108 -6.42 -5.85 -11.42
CA LEU A 108 -5.70 -5.70 -10.15
C LEU A 108 -6.33 -6.53 -9.01
N LEU A 109 -7.65 -6.58 -8.90
CA LEU A 109 -8.34 -7.40 -7.89
C LEU A 109 -8.11 -8.90 -8.11
N ASP A 110 -8.11 -9.35 -9.36
CA ASP A 110 -7.78 -10.73 -9.72
C ASP A 110 -6.33 -11.10 -9.37
N PHE A 111 -5.40 -10.16 -9.56
CA PHE A 111 -4.02 -10.33 -9.13
C PHE A 111 -3.89 -10.56 -7.62
N PHE A 112 -4.62 -9.78 -6.81
CA PHE A 112 -4.65 -9.95 -5.35
C PHE A 112 -5.20 -11.32 -4.94
N ASN A 113 -6.29 -11.76 -5.58
CA ASN A 113 -6.90 -13.08 -5.34
C ASN A 113 -5.94 -14.23 -5.71
N THR A 114 -5.31 -14.17 -6.88
CA THR A 114 -4.44 -15.25 -7.39
C THR A 114 -3.16 -15.40 -6.58
N ARG A 115 -2.56 -14.30 -6.14
CA ARG A 115 -1.23 -14.30 -5.48
C ARG A 115 -1.29 -14.49 -3.97
N GLN A 116 -2.48 -14.56 -3.36
CA GLN A 116 -2.69 -14.59 -1.91
C GLN A 116 -1.80 -13.57 -1.19
N THR A 117 -1.87 -12.31 -1.63
CA THR A 117 -1.01 -11.27 -1.09
C THR A 117 -1.24 -11.09 0.41
N VAL A 118 -0.17 -11.17 1.20
CA VAL A 118 -0.25 -11.04 2.67
C VAL A 118 -0.68 -9.64 3.11
N ASP A 119 -0.28 -8.60 2.37
CA ASP A 119 -0.63 -7.20 2.66
C ASP A 119 -0.81 -6.40 1.37
N VAL A 120 -2.04 -5.95 1.10
CA VAL A 120 -2.42 -5.20 -0.11
C VAL A 120 -1.64 -3.89 -0.24
N ARG A 121 -1.31 -3.24 0.88
CA ARG A 121 -0.62 -1.94 0.91
C ARG A 121 0.79 -2.02 0.33
N THR A 122 1.42 -3.21 0.38
CA THR A 122 2.73 -3.43 -0.23
C THR A 122 2.65 -3.33 -1.76
N VAL A 123 1.58 -3.86 -2.34
CA VAL A 123 1.34 -3.79 -3.79
C VAL A 123 0.98 -2.37 -4.20
N LEU A 124 0.07 -1.72 -3.44
CA LEU A 124 -0.31 -0.33 -3.69
C LEU A 124 0.89 0.62 -3.63
N HIS A 125 1.80 0.42 -2.67
CA HIS A 125 3.04 1.20 -2.62
C HIS A 125 3.90 1.02 -3.88
N CYS A 126 3.93 -0.17 -4.50
CA CYS A 126 4.64 -0.40 -5.76
C CYS A 126 3.93 0.21 -6.98
N LEU A 127 2.61 0.44 -6.88
CA LEU A 127 1.77 1.07 -7.89
C LEU A 127 1.74 2.59 -7.81
N ARG A 128 2.13 3.21 -6.68
CA ARG A 128 2.12 4.66 -6.52
C ARG A 128 2.91 5.36 -7.64
N GLY A 129 2.24 6.28 -8.33
CA GLY A 129 2.81 7.05 -9.44
C GLY A 129 2.90 6.28 -10.76
N LYS A 130 2.33 5.07 -10.85
CA LYS A 130 2.19 4.30 -12.08
C LYS A 130 0.72 4.18 -12.44
N ASP A 131 0.43 4.23 -13.73
CA ASP A 131 -0.91 3.90 -14.23
C ASP A 131 -1.11 2.38 -14.08
N ILE A 132 -2.28 2.00 -13.54
CA ILE A 132 -2.69 0.61 -13.35
C ILE A 132 -2.73 -0.11 -14.72
N ALA A 133 -3.10 0.58 -15.80
CA ALA A 133 -3.12 -0.01 -17.16
C ALA A 133 -1.75 -0.23 -17.77
N SER A 134 -0.80 0.70 -17.56
CA SER A 134 0.53 0.55 -18.15
C SER A 134 1.40 -0.42 -17.37
N THR A 135 1.05 -0.69 -16.11
CA THR A 135 1.83 -1.59 -15.28
C THR A 135 1.43 -3.04 -15.56
N SER A 136 2.27 -3.73 -16.33
CA SER A 136 2.09 -5.16 -16.56
C SER A 136 2.09 -5.94 -15.23
N ILE A 137 1.08 -6.78 -15.00
CA ILE A 137 0.98 -7.64 -13.81
C ILE A 137 2.26 -8.45 -13.58
N SER A 138 2.92 -8.87 -14.66
CA SER A 138 4.20 -9.58 -14.63
C SER A 138 5.29 -8.74 -13.96
N GLU A 139 5.41 -7.46 -14.30
CA GLU A 139 6.37 -6.52 -13.74
C GLU A 139 6.07 -6.19 -12.27
N LEU A 140 4.80 -6.08 -11.90
CA LEU A 140 4.36 -5.97 -10.50
C LEU A 140 4.80 -7.18 -9.70
N GLY A 141 4.52 -8.38 -10.22
CA GLY A 141 4.92 -9.64 -9.60
C GLY A 141 6.44 -9.73 -9.38
N GLN A 142 7.23 -9.36 -10.38
CA GLN A 142 8.70 -9.34 -10.28
C GLN A 142 9.19 -8.30 -9.25
N SER A 143 8.64 -7.08 -9.30
CA SER A 143 8.99 -6.00 -8.37
C SER A 143 8.71 -6.38 -6.92
N LEU A 144 7.58 -7.05 -6.66
CA LEU A 144 7.22 -7.55 -5.34
C LEU A 144 8.16 -8.65 -4.86
N GLN A 145 8.51 -9.61 -5.73
CA GLN A 145 9.48 -10.66 -5.39
C GLN A 145 10.85 -10.06 -5.07
N LEU A 146 11.32 -9.09 -5.86
CA LEU A 146 12.58 -8.39 -5.60
C LEU A 146 12.52 -7.61 -4.28
N ALA A 147 11.40 -6.94 -3.98
CA ALA A 147 11.21 -6.22 -2.73
C ALA A 147 11.22 -7.17 -1.51
N GLN A 148 10.55 -8.33 -1.61
CA GLN A 148 10.56 -9.36 -0.58
C GLN A 148 11.97 -9.94 -0.37
N LYS A 149 12.65 -10.30 -1.47
CA LYS A 149 14.03 -10.80 -1.44
C LYS A 149 14.95 -9.77 -0.78
N LYS A 150 14.83 -8.48 -1.12
CA LYS A 150 15.61 -7.39 -0.52
C LYS A 150 15.33 -7.22 0.98
N LYS A 151 14.08 -7.30 1.43
CA LYS A 151 13.73 -7.28 2.86
C LYS A 151 14.39 -8.47 3.61
N LYS A 152 14.32 -9.67 3.03
CA LYS A 152 14.96 -10.88 3.59
C LYS A 152 16.48 -10.73 3.66
N TRP A 153 17.13 -10.22 2.61
CA TRP A 153 18.58 -9.97 2.61
C TRP A 153 18.99 -8.95 3.67
N ARG A 154 18.29 -7.81 3.79
CA ARG A 154 18.58 -6.81 4.84
C ARG A 154 18.47 -7.38 6.25
N PHE A 155 17.54 -8.31 6.47
CA PHE A 155 17.40 -9.00 7.75
C PHE A 155 18.58 -9.92 8.03
N ILE A 156 19.02 -10.71 7.04
CA ILE A 156 20.21 -11.56 7.14
C ILE A 156 21.45 -10.70 7.39
N GLU A 157 21.62 -9.61 6.66
CA GLU A 157 22.75 -8.70 6.79
C GLU A 157 22.82 -8.09 8.21
N ARG A 158 21.68 -7.62 8.75
CA ARG A 158 21.60 -7.15 10.14
C ARG A 158 21.94 -8.23 11.16
N LYS A 159 21.48 -9.47 10.96
CA LYS A 159 21.85 -10.59 11.84
C LYS A 159 23.35 -10.88 11.78
N ASN A 160 23.96 -10.86 10.60
CA ASN A 160 25.40 -11.05 10.44
C ASN A 160 26.18 -9.95 11.16
N TYR A 161 25.79 -8.67 11.03
CA TYR A 161 26.42 -7.59 11.81
C TYR A 161 26.23 -7.75 13.32
N LEU A 162 25.05 -8.20 13.78
CA LEU A 162 24.80 -8.44 15.20
C LEU A 162 25.68 -9.58 15.73
N ILE A 163 25.81 -10.68 14.98
CA ILE A 163 26.67 -11.82 15.30
C ILE A 163 28.13 -11.39 15.31
N LEU A 164 28.59 -10.64 14.31
CA LEU A 164 29.95 -10.11 14.25
C LEU A 164 30.25 -9.17 15.43
N LEU A 165 29.31 -8.31 15.80
CA LEU A 165 29.43 -7.45 16.99
C LEU A 165 29.55 -8.28 18.28
N LEU A 166 28.70 -9.30 18.46
CA LEU A 166 28.76 -10.18 19.63
C LEU A 166 30.09 -10.94 19.70
N LEU A 167 30.57 -11.47 18.57
CA LEU A 167 31.88 -12.14 18.50
C LEU A 167 33.04 -11.18 18.83
N PHE A 168 32.96 -9.91 18.41
CA PHE A 168 33.95 -8.88 18.77
C PHE A 168 33.99 -8.62 20.29
N PHE A 169 32.85 -8.64 20.98
CA PHE A 169 32.79 -8.51 22.45
C PHE A 169 33.32 -9.76 23.18
N PHE A 170 33.16 -10.96 22.63
CA PHE A 170 33.65 -12.20 23.24
C PHE A 170 35.13 -12.49 22.95
N LEU A 171 35.68 -11.99 21.84
CA LEU A 171 37.09 -12.17 21.45
C LEU A 171 38.02 -11.05 21.94
N CYS A 172 37.49 -10.03 22.60
CA CYS A 172 38.28 -8.92 23.13
C CYS A 172 38.17 -8.82 24.67
N PRO A 173 38.75 -9.76 25.44
CA PRO A 173 39.03 -9.50 26.84
C PRO A 173 40.30 -8.63 26.92
N LEU A 174 40.18 -7.49 27.61
CA LEU A 174 41.22 -6.50 27.90
C LEU A 174 41.68 -5.58 26.76
N THR A 175 41.20 -4.34 26.79
CA THR A 175 42.01 -3.15 27.14
C THR A 175 41.12 -1.91 27.10
N ILE A 176 40.35 -1.69 28.17
CA ILE A 176 39.80 -0.35 28.43
C ILE A 176 40.93 0.44 29.07
N GLN A 177 41.70 1.14 28.25
CA GLN A 177 42.42 2.32 28.72
C GLN A 177 42.37 3.44 27.66
N THR A 178 41.75 4.53 28.11
CA THR A 178 41.99 5.93 27.75
C THR A 178 41.19 6.59 26.60
N SER A 179 40.45 7.60 27.05
CA SER A 179 40.24 8.93 26.44
C SER A 179 39.37 9.04 25.18
N THR A 180 38.33 9.85 25.35
CA THR A 180 37.51 10.71 24.46
C THR A 180 37.79 10.86 22.95
N THR A 181 38.84 10.30 22.35
CA THR A 181 39.21 10.48 20.94
C THR A 181 38.52 9.50 19.96
N GLU A 182 38.06 8.34 20.41
CA GLU A 182 37.45 7.33 19.50
C GLU A 182 36.02 7.66 19.03
N LYS A 183 35.24 8.41 19.82
CA LYS A 183 33.89 8.85 19.41
C LYS A 183 33.92 9.76 18.16
N ILE A 184 35.04 10.43 17.90
CA ILE A 184 35.21 11.30 16.72
C ILE A 184 35.59 10.48 15.48
N LYS A 185 36.41 9.42 15.62
CA LYS A 185 36.74 8.51 14.51
C LYS A 185 35.51 7.75 13.98
N TYR A 186 34.61 7.33 14.87
CA TYR A 186 33.38 6.61 14.46
C TYR A 186 32.41 7.52 13.66
N LYS A 187 32.30 8.81 14.04
CA LYS A 187 31.52 9.80 13.26
C LYS A 187 32.15 10.13 11.90
N LEU A 188 33.48 10.19 11.81
CA LEU A 188 34.20 10.46 10.55
C LEU A 188 34.15 9.27 9.56
N ALA A 189 34.22 8.03 10.05
CA ALA A 189 34.11 6.83 9.21
C ALA A 189 32.71 6.70 8.56
N LYS A 190 31.64 7.04 9.30
CA LYS A 190 30.27 7.05 8.77
C LYS A 190 30.07 8.10 7.66
N LYS A 191 30.79 9.23 7.71
CA LYS A 191 30.74 10.29 6.69
C LYS A 191 31.55 9.94 5.43
N LYS A 192 32.69 9.23 5.56
CA LYS A 192 33.49 8.74 4.42
C LYS A 192 32.78 7.62 3.63
N ASN A 193 32.11 6.67 4.29
CA ASN A 193 31.38 5.60 3.59
C ASN A 193 30.14 6.09 2.84
N SER A 194 29.49 7.15 3.30
CA SER A 194 28.39 7.78 2.56
C SER A 194 28.86 8.50 1.28
N PHE A 195 30.12 8.96 1.24
CA PHE A 195 30.67 9.71 0.09
C PHE A 195 31.22 8.78 -0.99
N LEU A 196 31.75 7.60 -0.62
CA LEU A 196 32.22 6.59 -1.58
C LEU A 196 31.06 5.92 -2.35
N LEU A 197 29.91 5.68 -1.68
CA LEU A 197 28.72 5.12 -2.33
C LEU A 197 28.08 6.06 -3.36
N TRP A 198 28.18 7.38 -3.17
CA TRP A 198 27.67 8.36 -4.14
C TRP A 198 28.54 8.49 -5.39
N LYS A 199 29.85 8.21 -5.29
CA LYS A 199 30.76 8.25 -6.44
C LYS A 199 30.61 7.04 -7.35
N GLN A 200 30.23 5.86 -6.82
CA GLN A 200 29.98 4.67 -7.64
C GLN A 200 28.61 4.65 -8.34
N LEU A 201 27.61 5.34 -7.80
CA LEU A 201 26.26 5.41 -8.41
C LEU A 201 26.14 6.42 -9.57
N LYS A 202 27.13 7.31 -9.78
CA LYS A 202 27.14 8.26 -10.91
C LYS A 202 27.81 7.72 -12.20
N PHE A 203 28.45 6.56 -12.17
CA PHE A 203 29.11 5.95 -13.35
C PHE A 203 28.35 4.78 -13.98
N ALA A 204 27.12 4.48 -13.53
CA ALA A 204 26.31 3.37 -14.03
C ALA A 204 25.03 3.82 -14.78
N LYS A 205 25.03 5.03 -15.33
CA LYS A 205 24.05 5.48 -16.34
C LYS A 205 24.79 6.07 -17.53
N VAL A 206 25.21 5.18 -18.42
CA VAL A 206 25.25 5.38 -19.88
C VAL A 206 24.52 4.18 -20.47
#